data_AF-A0A821MMU3-F1
#
_entry.id   AF-A0A821MMU3-F1
#
_cell.length_a   1.000
_cell.length_b   1.000
_cell.length_c   1.000
_cell.angle_alpha   90.00
_cell.angle_beta   90.00
_cell.angle_gamma   90.00
#
_symmetry.space_group_name_H-M   'P 1'
#
loop_
_entity.id
_entity.type
_entity.pdbx_description
1 polymer ?
#
loop_
_entity_poly.entity_id
_entity_poly.type
_entity_poly.pdbx_seq_one_letter_code
_entity_poly.pdbx_strand_id
1 'polypeptide(L)'
;MTICPGICDRVFEAIDKPIPGKVECELCGLKFCFQCSLSYHAPASCDIMRNWFKKCRDDSETANYISANTKDCPNCKVCIEKNG
;
A
#
# COMPACT_ATOMS: atom_id res chain seq x y z
N MET A 1 20.07 3.21 0.85
CA MET A 1 19.22 4.42 0.80
C MET A 1 17.80 4.04 0.38
N THR A 2 16.79 4.77 0.87
CA THR A 2 15.39 4.65 0.48
C THR A 2 14.75 6.05 0.46
N ILE A 3 13.69 6.24 -0.34
CA ILE A 3 12.98 7.52 -0.45
C ILE A 3 11.62 7.36 0.22
N CYS A 4 11.15 8.42 0.89
CA CYS A 4 9.80 8.44 1.42
C CYS A 4 8.80 8.23 0.28
N PRO A 5 7.88 7.26 0.39
CA PRO A 5 6.85 7.04 -0.65
C PRO A 5 5.74 8.10 -0.63
N GLY A 6 5.78 9.06 0.30
CA GLY A 6 4.87 10.21 0.31
C GLY A 6 5.34 11.35 -0.59
N ILE A 7 4.60 12.46 -0.60
CA ILE A 7 4.85 13.65 -1.45
C ILE A 7 6.04 14.50 -0.94
N CYS A 8 6.75 14.04 0.09
CA CYS A 8 7.76 14.83 0.80
C CYS A 8 9.20 14.63 0.32
N ASP A 9 9.45 13.77 -0.67
CA ASP A 9 10.75 13.51 -1.35
C ASP A 9 11.98 13.33 -0.43
N ARG A 10 11.78 13.06 0.87
CA ARG A 10 12.86 12.85 1.83
C ARG A 10 13.59 11.55 1.55
N VAL A 11 14.92 11.60 1.65
CA VAL A 11 15.82 10.46 1.50
C VAL A 11 16.28 9.98 2.87
N PHE A 12 16.30 8.67 3.07
CA PHE A 12 16.79 8.00 4.26
C PHE A 12 17.98 7.12 3.91
N GLU A 13 19.08 7.30 4.61
CA GLU A 13 20.29 6.50 4.48
C GLU A 13 20.45 5.60 5.70
N ALA A 14 20.85 4.34 5.47
CA ALA A 14 21.15 3.42 6.55
C ALA A 14 22.63 3.60 6.93
N ILE A 15 22.90 3.73 8.23
CA ILE A 15 24.27 3.81 8.76
C ILE A 15 24.98 2.46 8.59
N ASP A 16 24.24 1.36 8.76
CA ASP A 16 24.71 -0.02 8.64
C ASP A 16 23.98 -0.77 7.52
N LYS A 17 24.20 -2.09 7.44
CA LYS A 17 23.47 -2.97 6.52
C LYS A 17 21.96 -2.73 6.65
N PRO A 18 21.26 -2.41 5.55
CA PRO A 18 19.84 -2.11 5.60
C PRO A 18 19.05 -3.36 6.02
N ILE A 19 18.24 -3.21 7.06
CA ILE A 19 17.33 -4.24 7.56
C ILE A 19 15.87 -3.80 7.38
N PRO A 20 14.90 -4.74 7.29
CA PRO A 20 13.50 -4.40 7.37
C PRO A 20 13.20 -3.73 8.70
N GLY A 21 12.70 -2.50 8.67
CA GLY A 21 12.45 -1.71 9.87
C GLY A 21 11.42 -0.62 9.62
N LYS A 22 10.78 -0.16 10.70
CA LYS A 22 9.83 0.95 10.66
C LYS A 22 10.60 2.26 10.54
N VAL A 23 10.24 3.06 9.56
CA VAL A 23 10.70 4.45 9.41
C VAL A 23 9.46 5.34 9.47
N GLU A 24 9.55 6.43 10.22
CA GLU A 24 8.54 7.47 10.24
C GLU A 24 9.14 8.73 9.62
N CYS A 25 8.48 9.26 8.59
CA CYS A 25 8.90 10.52 8.00
C CYS A 25 8.34 11.69 8.80
N GLU A 26 9.21 12.48 9.41
CA GLU A 26 8.76 13.61 10.25
C GLU A 26 8.04 14.71 9.46
N LEU A 27 8.24 14.81 8.14
CA LEU A 27 7.57 15.85 7.33
C LEU A 27 6.11 15.51 7.03
N CYS A 28 5.81 14.25 6.72
CA CYS A 28 4.48 13.82 6.30
C CYS A 28 3.80 12.84 7.27
N GLY A 29 4.49 12.43 8.34
CA GLY A 29 4.00 11.45 9.32
C GLY A 29 3.90 10.01 8.80
N LEU A 30 4.33 9.74 7.57
CA LEU A 30 4.14 8.42 6.95
C LEU A 30 5.07 7.38 7.58
N LYS A 31 4.50 6.24 7.96
CA LYS A 31 5.22 5.07 8.51
C LYS A 31 5.39 4.02 7.43
N PHE A 32 6.63 3.75 7.04
CA PHE A 32 6.95 2.83 5.96
C PHE A 32 8.10 1.90 6.33
N CYS A 33 8.26 0.82 5.56
CA CYS A 33 9.35 -0.12 5.70
C CYS A 33 10.59 0.40 4.95
N PHE A 34 11.73 0.47 5.64
CA PHE A 34 12.98 0.93 5.03
C PHE A 34 13.37 0.09 3.80
N GLN A 35 13.14 -1.22 3.85
CA GLN A 35 13.65 -2.16 2.84
C GLN A 35 12.80 -2.19 1.55
N CYS A 36 11.47 -2.07 1.66
CA CYS A 36 10.58 -2.22 0.50
C CYS A 36 9.77 -0.96 0.15
N SER A 37 9.90 0.11 0.94
CA SER A 37 9.19 1.39 0.76
C SER A 37 7.65 1.28 0.76
N LEU A 38 7.10 0.16 1.25
CA LEU A 38 5.67 -0.02 1.47
C LEU A 38 5.30 0.44 2.88
N SER A 39 4.01 0.63 3.14
CA SER A 39 3.49 0.87 4.48
C SER A 39 4.06 -0.14 5.47
N TYR A 40 4.43 0.31 6.67
CA TYR A 40 5.04 -0.57 7.66
C TYR A 40 4.11 -1.76 7.96
N HIS A 41 4.64 -2.97 7.84
CA HIS A 41 3.83 -4.17 7.62
C HIS A 41 4.12 -5.31 8.60
N ALA A 42 4.68 -5.03 9.79
CA ALA A 42 4.81 -6.06 10.82
C ALA A 42 3.43 -6.54 11.28
N PRO A 43 3.22 -7.85 11.49
CA PRO A 43 4.21 -8.94 11.54
C PRO A 43 4.58 -9.59 10.20
N ALA A 44 3.99 -9.17 9.07
CA ALA A 44 4.31 -9.73 7.76
C ALA A 44 5.72 -9.33 7.28
N SER A 45 6.39 -10.23 6.56
CA SER A 45 7.69 -9.96 5.95
C SER A 45 7.54 -9.18 4.63
N CYS A 46 8.64 -8.59 4.16
CA CYS A 46 8.65 -7.89 2.85
C CYS A 46 8.26 -8.84 1.71
N ASP A 47 8.66 -10.11 1.76
CA ASP A 47 8.33 -11.12 0.76
C ASP A 47 6.83 -11.42 0.70
N ILE A 48 6.18 -11.51 1.88
CA ILE A 48 4.72 -11.71 1.96
C ILE A 48 4.02 -10.51 1.33
N MET A 49 4.42 -9.29 1.68
CA MET A 49 3.83 -8.07 1.09
C MET A 49 4.07 -7.99 -0.41
N ARG A 50 5.27 -8.31 -0.90
CA ARG A 50 5.59 -8.31 -2.33
C ARG A 50 4.74 -9.33 -3.10
N ASN A 51 4.60 -10.54 -2.55
CA ASN A 51 3.74 -11.56 -3.13
C ASN A 51 2.26 -11.16 -3.08
N TRP A 52 1.83 -10.48 -2.03
CA TRP A 52 0.48 -9.93 -1.93
C TRP A 52 0.22 -8.89 -3.02
N PHE A 53 1.10 -7.90 -3.18
CA PHE A 53 0.97 -6.90 -4.25
C PHE A 53 1.06 -7.50 -5.64
N LYS A 54 1.94 -8.50 -5.83
CA LYS A 54 2.01 -9.26 -7.08
C LYS A 54 0.70 -9.97 -7.35
N LYS A 55 0.15 -10.70 -6.37
CA LYS A 55 -1.19 -11.29 -6.47
C LYS A 55 -2.24 -10.24 -6.75
N CYS A 56 -2.37 -9.15 -6.00
CA CYS A 56 -3.35 -8.10 -6.31
C CYS A 56 -3.22 -7.53 -7.72
N ARG A 57 -2.00 -7.49 -8.27
CA ARG A 57 -1.76 -7.11 -9.67
C ARG A 57 -2.13 -8.23 -10.65
N ASP A 58 -1.87 -9.49 -10.34
CA ASP A 58 -2.17 -10.63 -11.20
C ASP A 58 -3.67 -11.03 -11.11
N ASP A 59 -4.26 -11.08 -9.91
CA ASP A 59 -5.70 -11.10 -9.60
C ASP A 59 -6.45 -9.86 -10.12
N SER A 60 -5.79 -8.93 -10.82
CA SER A 60 -6.48 -7.89 -11.61
C SER A 60 -7.17 -8.45 -12.86
N GLU A 61 -7.11 -9.75 -13.13
CA GLU A 61 -8.16 -10.40 -13.93
C GLU A 61 -9.56 -10.19 -13.29
N THR A 62 -9.63 -9.87 -11.99
CA THR A 62 -10.85 -9.45 -11.28
C THR A 62 -11.17 -7.96 -11.46
N ALA A 63 -10.28 -7.12 -12.00
CA ALA A 63 -10.70 -5.82 -12.53
C ALA A 63 -11.67 -6.01 -13.71
N ASN A 64 -11.51 -7.09 -14.49
CA ASN A 64 -12.49 -7.50 -15.49
C ASN A 64 -13.75 -8.13 -14.85
N TYR A 65 -13.64 -8.87 -13.73
CA TYR A 65 -14.80 -9.47 -13.07
C TYR A 65 -15.65 -8.49 -12.22
N ILE A 66 -15.08 -7.44 -11.61
CA ILE A 66 -15.85 -6.45 -10.84
C ILE A 66 -16.62 -5.50 -11.78
N SER A 67 -16.12 -5.22 -12.99
CA SER A 67 -16.92 -4.54 -14.02
C SER A 67 -18.03 -5.43 -14.62
N ALA A 68 -17.87 -6.75 -14.55
CA ALA A 68 -18.83 -7.74 -15.07
C ALA A 68 -19.79 -8.32 -14.01
N ASN A 69 -19.59 -8.03 -12.72
CA ASN A 69 -20.46 -8.47 -11.60
C ASN A 69 -20.85 -7.37 -10.62
N THR A 70 -20.71 -6.09 -10.98
CA THR A 70 -21.50 -5.04 -10.36
C THR A 70 -22.98 -5.38 -10.55
N LYS A 71 -23.65 -5.84 -9.49
CA LYS A 71 -25.10 -5.84 -9.45
C LYS A 71 -25.55 -4.44 -9.08
N ASP A 72 -26.19 -3.76 -10.01
CA ASP A 72 -26.97 -2.55 -9.74
C ASP A 72 -27.88 -2.79 -8.54
N CYS A 73 -27.92 -1.81 -7.62
CA CYS A 73 -28.89 -1.79 -6.54
C CYS A 73 -30.29 -1.67 -7.15
N PRO A 74 -31.20 -2.65 -7.02
CA PRO A 74 -32.52 -2.58 -7.65
C PRO A 74 -33.48 -1.61 -6.94
N ASN A 75 -33.03 -0.83 -5.94
CA ASN A 75 -33.91 0.07 -5.18
C ASN A 75 -33.50 1.54 -5.15
N CYS A 76 -32.22 1.89 -5.05
CA CYS A 76 -31.84 3.27 -4.77
C CYS A 76 -30.61 3.67 -5.57
N LYS A 77 -30.81 4.33 -6.72
CA LYS A 77 -29.76 5.04 -7.47
C LYS A 77 -29.25 6.25 -6.69
N VAL A 78 -28.53 6.04 -5.59
CA VAL A 78 -27.84 7.14 -4.88
C VAL A 78 -26.45 6.70 -4.45
N CYS A 79 -25.46 7.51 -4.78
CA CYS A 79 -24.08 7.34 -4.32
C CYS A 79 -24.02 7.55 -2.81
N ILE A 80 -23.60 6.52 -2.07
CA ILE A 80 -23.31 6.65 -0.64
C ILE A 80 -21.81 6.86 -0.49
N GLU A 81 -21.44 8.08 -0.10
CA GLU A 81 -20.10 8.43 0.36
C GLU A 81 -19.87 7.80 1.74
N LYS A 82 -18.81 7.00 1.89
CA LYS A 82 -18.35 6.51 3.20
C LYS A 82 -17.63 7.64 3.91
N ASN A 83 -18.32 8.36 4.79
CA ASN A 83 -17.68 9.17 5.83
C ASN A 83 -17.37 8.24 7.00
N GLY A 84 -16.09 8.17 7.37
CA GLY A 84 -15.56 7.34 8.46
C GLY A 84 -15.83 7.93 9.84
#